data_AF-A0A2G6R459-F1
#
_entry.id   AF-A0A2G6R459-F1
#
_cell.length_a   1.000
_cell.length_b   1.000
_cell.length_c   1.000
_cell.angle_alpha   90.00
_cell.angle_beta   90.00
_cell.angle_gamma   90.00
#
_symmetry.space_group_name_H-M   'P 1'
#
loop_
_entity.id
_entity.type
_entity.pdbx_description
1 polymer ?
#
loop_
_entity_poly.entity_id
_entity_poly.type
_entity_poly.pdbx_seq_one_letter_code
_entity_poly.pdbx_strand_id
1 'polypeptide(L)' 'GEVNIAVYDLTGRLVKHLISETQTAGTHTIEYSAPRGLNSGLLIYKITLNGNDGVKTITKKMSVGLVSNR' A
#
# COMPACT_ATOMS: atom_id res chain seq x y z
N GLY A 1 -4.03 9.21 14.03
CA GLY A 1 -2.63 9.50 13.65
C GLY A 1 -2.56 9.61 12.15
N GLU A 2 -1.55 10.28 11.62
CA GLU A 2 -1.33 10.36 10.18
C GLU A 2 -0.91 8.97 9.66
N VAL A 3 -1.58 8.50 8.61
CA VAL A 3 -1.36 7.21 7.98
C VAL A 3 -0.97 7.45 6.53
N ASN A 4 0.17 6.90 6.15
CA ASN A 4 0.67 6.94 4.79
C ASN A 4 0.83 5.51 4.27
N ILE A 5 0.12 5.17 3.21
CA ILE A 5 0.22 3.87 2.55
C ILE A 5 0.60 4.09 1.10
N ALA A 6 1.77 3.57 0.74
CA ALA A 6 2.32 3.69 -0.60
C ALA A 6 2.67 2.33 -1.16
N VAL A 7 2.43 2.16 -2.46
CA VAL A 7 2.69 0.94 -3.22
C VAL A 7 3.84 1.22 -4.20
N TYR A 8 4.77 0.28 -4.27
CA TYR A 8 5.98 0.32 -5.06
C TYR A 8 6.08 -0.95 -5.90
N ASP A 9 6.70 -0.84 -7.07
CA ASP A 9 7.12 -2.01 -7.83
C ASP A 9 8.41 -2.62 -7.25
N LEU A 10 8.86 -3.75 -7.81
CA LEU A 10 10.03 -4.48 -7.31
C LEU A 10 11.35 -3.71 -7.45
N THR A 11 11.39 -2.69 -8.31
CA THR A 11 12.56 -1.82 -8.44
C THR A 11 12.59 -0.74 -7.35
N GLY A 12 11.55 -0.67 -6.51
CA GLY A 12 11.38 0.38 -5.51
C GLY A 12 10.77 1.66 -6.08
N ARG A 13 10.33 1.67 -7.35
CA ARG A 13 9.66 2.83 -7.92
C ARG A 13 8.25 2.92 -7.38
N LEU A 14 7.89 4.11 -6.90
CA LEU A 14 6.54 4.41 -6.43
C LEU A 14 5.53 4.23 -7.56
N VAL A 15 4.52 3.41 -7.32
CA VAL A 15 3.38 3.18 -8.21
C VAL A 15 2.23 4.10 -7.84
N LYS A 16 1.87 4.16 -6.55
CA LYS A 16 0.71 4.91 -6.08
C LYS A 16 0.76 5.18 -4.57
N HIS A 17 0.29 6.35 -4.14
CA HIS A 17 -0.15 6.59 -2.76
C HIS A 17 -1.62 6.16 -2.63
N LEU A 18 -1.90 5.20 -1.76
CA LEU A 18 -3.25 4.71 -1.47
C LEU A 18 -3.95 5.60 -0.44
N ILE A 19 -3.23 5.93 0.63
CA ILE A 19 -3.70 6.81 1.69
C ILE A 19 -2.56 7.74 2.10
N SER A 20 -2.91 8.98 2.44
CA SER A 20 -2.01 10.00 2.98
C SER A 20 -2.82 10.95 3.85
N GLU A 21 -3.44 10.45 4.92
CA GLU A 21 -4.38 11.22 5.74
C GLU A 21 -4.40 10.79 7.22
N THR A 22 -5.01 11.60 8.07
CA THR A 22 -5.21 11.27 9.49
C THR A 22 -6.38 10.30 9.65
N GLN A 23 -6.12 9.17 10.30
CA GLN A 23 -7.12 8.15 10.61
C GLN A 23 -7.33 8.02 12.12
N THR A 24 -8.55 7.69 12.52
CA THR A 24 -8.89 7.32 13.90
C THR A 24 -8.34 5.93 14.22
N ALA A 25 -8.13 5.66 15.52
CA ALA A 25 -7.71 4.34 15.96
C ALA A 25 -8.79 3.30 15.65
N GLY A 26 -8.39 2.16 15.09
CA GLY A 26 -9.31 1.09 14.71
C GLY A 26 -8.75 0.24 13.56
N THR A 27 -9.59 -0.67 13.09
CA THR A 27 -9.30 -1.50 11.91
C THR A 27 -9.84 -0.81 10.67
N HIS A 28 -9.00 -0.67 9.65
CA HIS A 28 -9.33 -0.08 8.36
C HIS A 28 -9.02 -1.07 7.24
N THR A 29 -9.89 -1.14 6.24
CA THR A 29 -9.72 -1.98 5.06
C THR A 29 -9.56 -1.11 3.83
N ILE A 30 -8.59 -1.44 2.98
CA ILE A 30 -8.31 -0.73 1.75
C ILE A 30 -8.26 -1.75 0.62
N GLU A 31 -8.99 -1.46 -0.44
CA GLU A 31 -8.96 -2.22 -1.68
C GLU A 31 -8.12 -1.47 -2.70
N TYR A 32 -7.20 -2.19 -3.34
CA TYR A 32 -6.35 -1.62 -4.37
C TYR A 32 -6.31 -2.52 -5.60
N SER A 33 -6.65 -1.95 -6.73
CA SER A 33 -6.51 -2.56 -8.05
C SER A 33 -5.28 -2.00 -8.73
N ALA A 34 -4.28 -2.87 -8.98
CA ALA A 34 -3.08 -2.47 -9.68
C ALA A 34 -3.39 -1.98 -11.12
N PRO A 35 -2.71 -0.93 -11.62
CA PRO A 35 -2.83 -0.50 -13.00
C PRO A 35 -2.54 -1.64 -14.00
N ARG A 36 -3.24 -1.63 -15.14
CA ARG A 36 -2.94 -2.57 -16.23
C ARG A 36 -1.48 -2.42 -16.69
N GLY A 37 -0.84 -3.54 -17.01
CA GLY A 37 0.55 -3.57 -17.49
C GLY A 37 1.63 -3.69 -16.40
N LEU A 38 1.24 -3.81 -15.13
CA LEU A 38 2.16 -4.09 -14.04
C LEU A 38 2.52 -5.59 -14.04
N ASN A 39 3.47 -5.96 -14.90
CA ASN A 39 3.82 -7.34 -15.26
C ASN A 39 4.54 -8.17 -14.17
N SER A 40 4.73 -7.66 -12.96
CA SER A 40 5.61 -8.31 -11.97
C SER A 40 4.92 -9.39 -11.13
N GLY A 41 3.59 -9.50 -11.14
CA GLY A 41 2.84 -10.41 -10.23
C GLY A 41 3.08 -10.15 -8.74
N LEU A 42 3.87 -9.13 -8.40
CA LEU A 42 4.37 -8.81 -7.08
C LEU A 42 4.60 -7.30 -6.97
N LEU A 43 4.11 -6.76 -5.86
CA LEU A 43 4.26 -5.37 -5.44
C LEU A 43 4.80 -5.33 -4.01
N ILE A 44 5.29 -4.17 -3.61
CA ILE A 44 5.66 -3.87 -2.23
C ILE A 44 4.73 -2.77 -1.74
N TYR A 45 4.17 -2.90 -0.55
CA TYR A 45 3.50 -1.80 0.12
C TYR A 45 4.25 -1.42 1.40
N LYS A 46 4.26 -0.11 1.65
CA LYS A 46 4.81 0.50 2.85
C LYS A 46 3.69 1.25 3.56
N ILE A 47 3.50 0.91 4.83
CA ILE A 47 2.61 1.62 5.75
C ILE A 47 3.50 2.41 6.70
N THR A 48 3.31 3.72 6.77
CA THR A 48 3.93 4.60 7.75
C THR A 48 2.84 5.22 8.61
N LEU A 49 2.90 4.95 9.90
CA LEU A 49 2.00 5.48 10.91
C LEU A 49 2.76 6.52 11.72
N ASN A 50 2.24 7.74 11.78
CA ASN A 50 2.76 8.82 12.60
C ASN A 50 1.70 9.20 13.64
N GLY A 51 1.96 8.86 14.90
CA GLY A 51 1.05 9.11 16.01
C GLY A 51 1.79 9.57 17.26
N ASN A 52 1.08 9.61 18.38
CA ASN A 52 1.65 10.08 19.65
C ASN A 52 2.83 9.22 20.12
N ASP A 53 2.86 7.93 19.74
CA ASP A 53 3.96 7.00 20.06
C ASP A 53 5.14 7.08 19.07
N GLY A 54 5.15 8.11 18.22
CA GLY A 54 6.15 8.31 17.18
C GLY A 54 5.81 7.65 15.84
N VAL A 55 6.85 7.48 15.01
CA VAL A 55 6.71 6.96 13.64
C VAL A 55 6.99 5.46 13.61
N LYS A 56 6.04 4.68 13.07
CA LYS A 56 6.19 3.25 12.82
C LYS A 56 6.07 2.97 11.33
N THR A 57 6.93 2.10 10.81
CA THR A 57 6.91 1.72 9.40
C THR A 57 6.84 0.20 9.26
N ILE A 58 5.93 -0.28 8.41
CA ILE A 58 5.78 -1.68 8.03
C ILE A 58 5.95 -1.76 6.52
N THR A 59 6.80 -2.68 6.05
CA THR A 59 6.96 -2.96 4.62
C THR A 59 6.70 -4.44 4.37
N LYS A 60 5.84 -4.74 3.40
CA LYS A 60 5.42 -6.11 3.08
C LYS A 60 5.24 -6.27 1.58
N LYS A 61 5.46 -7.50 1.11
CA LYS A 61 5.18 -7.91 -0.26
C LYS A 61 3.69 -8.21 -0.45
N MET A 62 3.17 -7.92 -1.63
CA MET A 62 1.80 -8.19 -2.06
C MET A 62 1.84 -8.92 -3.40
N SER A 63 1.37 -10.17 -3.43
CA SER A 63 1.20 -10.90 -4.69
C SER A 63 -0.04 -10.40 -5.41
N VAL A 64 0.08 -10.08 -6.69
CA VAL A 64 -1.02 -9.60 -7.52
C VAL A 64 -1.57 -10.75 -8.34
N GLY A 65 -2.84 -11.08 -8.13
CA GLY A 65 -3.56 -12.02 -8.98
C GLY A 65 -4.13 -11.34 -10.23
N LEU A 66 -4.22 -12.07 -11.33
CA LEU A 66 -4.99 -11.64 -12.49
C LEU A 66 -6.48 -11.81 -12.20
N VAL A 67 -7.25 -10.74 -12.27
CA VAL A 67 -8.72 -10.84 -12.29
C VAL A 67 -9.12 -11.16 -13.73
N SER A 68 -9.48 -12.42 -13.99
CA SER A 68 -10.05 -12.85 -15.27
C SER A 68 -11.47 -12.31 -15.37
N ASN A 69 -11.70 -11.33 -16.25
CA ASN A 69 -13.06 -10.94 -16.62
C ASN A 69 -13.60 -12.02 -17.58
N ARG A 70 -14.58 -12.80 -17.14
CA ARG A 70 -15.35 -13.71 -18.01
C ARG A 70 -16.44 -12.95 -18.73
#